data_AF-A0A846DLR5-F1
#
_entry.id   AF-A0A846DLR5-F1
#
_cell.length_a   1.000
_cell.length_b   1.000
_cell.length_c   1.000
_cell.angle_alpha   90.00
_cell.angle_beta   90.00
_cell.angle_gamma   90.00
#
_symmetry.space_group_name_H-M   'P 1'
#
loop_
_entity.id
_entity.type
_entity.pdbx_description
1 polymer ?
#
loop_
_entity_poly.entity_id
_entity_poly.type
_entity_poly.pdbx_seq_one_letter_code
_entity_poly.pdbx_strand_id
1 'polypeptide(L)'
;MFLVIILALTVAYPYLPGFDTSAFKGITLFGAILGALGVKESVGDLIAGVVLIYTRAFLVGDRIQIGDVKGTVLEKTLLVIRIRTSKNLIITIPNATLRQSYV
;
A
#
# COMPACT_ATOMS: atom_id res chain seq x y z
N MET A 1 7.80 -3.43 -18.97
CA MET A 1 9.02 -2.70 -19.37
C MET A 1 9.86 -2.28 -18.16
N PHE A 2 9.32 -1.49 -17.21
CA PHE A 2 10.05 -1.08 -16.00
C PHE A 2 10.66 -2.24 -15.17
N LEU A 3 9.91 -3.32 -14.95
CA LEU A 3 10.39 -4.47 -14.16
C LEU A 3 11.60 -5.17 -14.81
N VAL A 4 11.63 -5.25 -16.14
CA VAL A 4 12.75 -5.83 -16.90
C VAL A 4 13.99 -4.95 -16.78
N ILE A 5 13.82 -3.62 -16.80
CA ILE A 5 14.90 -2.65 -16.64
C ILE A 5 15.52 -2.76 -15.23
N ILE A 6 14.69 -2.84 -14.18
CA ILE A 6 15.15 -2.98 -12.79
C ILE A 6 15.90 -4.30 -12.59
N LEU A 7 15.39 -5.39 -13.17
CA LEU A 7 16.05 -6.70 -13.12
C LEU A 7 17.41 -6.67 -13.83
N ALA A 8 17.47 -6.08 -15.02
CA ALA A 8 18.71 -5.95 -15.79
C ALA A 8 19.74 -5.08 -15.05
N LEU A 9 19.32 -3.96 -14.44
CA LEU A 9 20.20 -3.12 -13.62
C LEU A 9 20.73 -3.87 -12.40
N THR A 10 19.90 -4.67 -11.75
CA THR A 10 20.29 -5.47 -10.57
C THR A 10 21.34 -6.53 -10.94
N VAL A 11 21.17 -7.19 -12.09
CA VAL A 11 22.13 -8.20 -12.58
C VAL A 11 23.42 -7.55 -13.10
N ALA A 12 23.33 -6.37 -13.71
CA ALA A 12 24.50 -5.63 -14.22
C ALA A 12 25.31 -4.93 -13.12
N TYR A 13 24.68 -4.60 -11.99
CA TYR A 13 25.28 -3.91 -10.86
C TYR A 13 26.63 -4.49 -10.37
N PRO A 14 26.81 -5.81 -10.16
CA PRO A 14 28.10 -6.38 -9.75
C PRO A 14 29.20 -6.29 -10.82
N TYR A 15 28.86 -6.04 -12.08
CA TYR A 15 29.83 -5.93 -13.18
C TYR A 15 30.33 -4.49 -13.40
N LEU A 16 29.86 -3.52 -12.60
CA LEU A 16 30.30 -2.13 -12.71
C LEU A 16 31.72 -1.95 -12.16
N PRO A 17 32.63 -1.30 -12.92
CA PRO A 17 33.99 -1.06 -12.47
C PRO A 17 33.96 -0.14 -11.23
N GLY A 18 34.60 -0.58 -10.14
CA GLY A 18 34.63 0.16 -8.87
C GLY A 18 33.51 -0.17 -7.88
N PHE A 19 32.69 -1.19 -8.14
CA PHE A 19 31.65 -1.68 -7.22
C PHE A 19 32.18 -2.02 -5.81
N ASP A 20 33.42 -2.48 -5.69
CA ASP A 20 34.01 -2.83 -4.39
C ASP A 20 34.38 -1.63 -3.51
N THR A 21 34.42 -0.42 -4.08
CA THR A 21 34.80 0.78 -3.33
C THR A 21 33.76 1.18 -2.29
N SER A 22 34.21 1.67 -1.13
CA SER A 22 33.33 2.12 -0.04
C SER A 22 32.38 3.25 -0.47
N ALA A 23 32.82 4.11 -1.40
CA ALA A 23 32.00 5.19 -1.95
C ALA A 23 30.80 4.66 -2.76
N PHE A 24 31.02 3.65 -3.61
CA PHE A 24 29.96 3.06 -4.42
C PHE A 24 28.92 2.34 -3.55
N LYS A 25 29.40 1.55 -2.57
CA LYS A 25 28.54 0.90 -1.56
C LYS A 25 27.70 1.91 -0.78
N GLY A 26 28.28 3.06 -0.40
CA GLY A 26 27.58 4.13 0.31
C GLY A 26 26.45 4.75 -0.52
N ILE A 27 26.72 5.09 -1.79
CA ILE A 27 25.73 5.69 -2.70
C ILE A 27 24.57 4.72 -2.96
N THR A 28 24.86 3.44 -3.20
CA THR A 28 23.81 2.45 -3.46
C THR A 28 22.97 2.16 -2.22
N LEU A 29 23.60 2.03 -1.05
CA LEU A 29 22.85 1.87 0.20
C LEU A 29 21.93 3.07 0.46
N PHE A 30 22.44 4.29 0.24
CA PHE A 30 21.65 5.51 0.37
C PHE A 30 20.47 5.54 -0.62
N GLY A 31 20.70 5.21 -1.89
CA GLY A 31 19.64 5.11 -2.90
C GLY A 31 18.60 4.04 -2.57
N ALA A 32 19.03 2.88 -2.05
CA ALA A 32 18.13 1.81 -1.64
C ALA A 32 17.21 2.24 -0.48
N ILE A 33 17.75 2.97 0.50
CA ILE A 33 16.96 3.51 1.62
C ILE A 33 15.94 4.52 1.11
N LEU A 34 16.34 5.47 0.26
CA LEU A 34 15.40 6.45 -0.32
C LEU A 34 14.30 5.77 -1.13
N GLY A 35 14.63 4.78 -1.95
CA GLY A 35 13.64 3.99 -2.69
C GLY A 35 12.70 3.23 -1.77
N ALA A 36 13.22 2.58 -0.72
CA ALA A 36 12.41 1.87 0.26
C ALA A 36 11.45 2.80 1.01
N LEU A 37 11.87 4.01 1.35
CA LEU A 37 11.03 5.02 1.98
C LEU A 37 9.90 5.48 1.05
N GLY A 38 10.17 5.70 -0.24
CA GLY A 38 9.14 6.08 -1.21
C GLY A 38 8.10 4.99 -1.46
N VAL A 39 8.47 3.71 -1.36
CA VAL A 39 7.57 2.57 -1.61
C VAL A 39 6.80 2.15 -0.35
N LYS A 40 7.24 2.56 0.84
CA LYS A 40 6.68 2.15 2.14
C LYS A 40 5.18 2.45 2.28
N GLU A 41 4.73 3.60 1.80
CA GLU A 41 3.32 4.01 1.88
C GLU A 41 2.44 3.16 0.95
N SER A 42 2.84 3.00 -0.32
CA SER A 42 2.07 2.25 -1.31
C SER A 42 1.97 0.75 -1.01
N VAL A 43 3.04 0.15 -0.49
CA VAL A 43 3.01 -1.28 -0.08
C VAL A 43 2.10 -1.49 1.12
N GLY A 44 2.02 -0.52 2.03
CA GLY A 44 1.10 -0.56 3.16
C GLY A 44 -0.37 -0.68 2.73
N ASP A 45 -0.76 0.02 1.68
CA ASP A 45 -2.14 0.05 1.18
C ASP A 45 -2.53 -1.26 0.48
N LEU A 46 -1.59 -1.83 -0.28
CA LEU A 46 -1.77 -3.12 -0.93
C LEU A 46 -1.94 -4.25 0.09
N ILE A 47 -1.10 -4.27 1.13
CA ILE A 47 -1.18 -5.29 2.19
C ILE A 47 -2.50 -5.14 2.96
N ALA A 48 -2.91 -3.92 3.31
CA ALA A 48 -4.18 -3.68 3.98
C ALA A 48 -5.38 -4.17 3.15
N GLY A 49 -5.36 -3.92 1.84
CA GLY A 49 -6.35 -4.44 0.90
C GLY A 49 -6.46 -5.96 0.87
N VAL A 50 -5.31 -6.66 0.75
CA VAL A 50 -5.26 -8.12 0.73
C VAL A 50 -5.74 -8.71 2.06
N VAL A 51 -5.30 -8.16 3.19
CA VAL A 51 -5.73 -8.60 4.52
C VAL A 51 -7.22 -8.41 4.72
N LEU A 52 -7.79 -7.28 4.30
CA LEU A 52 -9.23 -7.04 4.40
C LEU A 52 -10.02 -8.06 3.59
N ILE A 53 -9.57 -8.43 2.40
CA ILE A 53 -10.24 -9.45 1.58
C ILE A 53 -10.15 -10.82 2.24
N TYR A 54 -8.97 -11.20 2.71
CA TYR A 54 -8.74 -12.50 3.34
C TYR A 54 -9.47 -12.68 4.67
N THR A 55 -9.57 -11.63 5.47
CA THR A 55 -10.20 -11.69 6.81
C THR A 55 -11.73 -11.70 6.79
N ARG A 56 -12.39 -11.49 5.64
CA ARG A 56 -13.87 -11.35 5.54
C ARG A 56 -14.47 -10.47 6.67
N ALA A 57 -13.75 -9.43 7.10
CA ALA A 57 -14.09 -8.71 8.33
C ALA A 57 -15.52 -8.14 8.38
N PHE A 58 -16.12 -7.82 7.22
CA PHE A 58 -17.49 -7.31 7.09
C PHE A 58 -18.08 -7.75 5.74
N LEU A 59 -19.39 -8.02 5.71
CA LEU A 59 -20.12 -8.37 4.49
C LEU A 59 -20.74 -7.12 3.84
N VAL A 60 -20.99 -7.17 2.53
CA VAL A 60 -21.78 -6.14 1.86
C VAL A 60 -23.18 -6.15 2.47
N GLY A 61 -23.66 -4.97 2.90
CA GLY A 61 -24.92 -4.83 3.64
C GLY A 61 -24.78 -4.68 5.15
N ASP A 62 -23.61 -4.93 5.74
CA ASP A 62 -23.39 -4.65 7.16
C ASP A 62 -23.38 -3.16 7.45
N ARG A 63 -23.99 -2.77 8.57
CA ARG A 63 -23.87 -1.42 9.15
C ARG A 63 -22.61 -1.38 10.00
N ILE A 64 -21.60 -0.66 9.54
CA ILE A 64 -20.33 -0.53 10.22
C ILE A 64 -20.00 0.94 10.51
N GLN A 65 -19.22 1.15 11.55
CA GLN A 65 -18.62 2.44 11.87
C GLN A 65 -17.12 2.34 11.61
N ILE A 66 -16.61 3.18 10.74
CA ILE A 66 -15.18 3.29 10.42
C ILE A 66 -14.74 4.70 10.78
N GLY A 67 -13.98 4.84 11.87
CA GLY A 67 -13.65 6.13 12.47
C GLY A 67 -14.91 6.95 12.81
N ASP A 68 -15.04 8.13 12.21
CA ASP A 68 -16.20 9.01 12.36
C ASP A 68 -17.35 8.73 11.37
N VAL A 69 -17.16 7.82 10.42
CA VAL A 69 -18.16 7.55 9.37
C VAL A 69 -18.99 6.32 9.73
N LYS A 70 -20.29 6.53 9.97
CA LYS A 70 -21.30 5.46 10.15
C LYS A 70 -22.11 5.24 8.88
N GLY A 71 -22.18 4.01 8.41
CA GLY A 71 -23.02 3.67 7.26
C GLY A 71 -23.07 2.19 6.90
N THR A 72 -23.78 1.90 5.82
CA THR A 72 -23.91 0.54 5.27
C THR A 72 -22.90 0.34 4.15
N VAL A 73 -22.20 -0.81 4.17
CA VAL A 73 -21.24 -1.18 3.11
C VAL A 73 -21.99 -1.46 1.82
N LEU A 74 -21.69 -0.69 0.76
CA LEU A 74 -22.21 -0.92 -0.58
C LEU A 74 -21.33 -1.87 -1.38
N GLU A 75 -20.02 -1.67 -1.29
CA GLU A 75 -19.04 -2.36 -2.13
C GLU A 75 -17.66 -2.33 -1.44
N LYS A 76 -16.88 -3.38 -1.65
CA LYS A 76 -15.51 -3.51 -1.14
C LYS A 76 -14.58 -4.04 -2.23
N THR A 77 -13.51 -3.30 -2.50
CA THR A 77 -12.46 -3.63 -3.48
C THR A 77 -11.09 -3.69 -2.79
N LEU A 78 -10.06 -4.20 -3.47
CA LEU A 78 -8.66 -4.25 -3.00
C LEU A 78 -8.14 -2.90 -2.49
N LEU A 79 -8.58 -1.77 -3.05
CA LEU A 79 -8.01 -0.45 -2.75
C LEU A 79 -8.96 0.47 -1.98
N VAL A 80 -10.28 0.29 -2.11
CA VAL A 80 -11.29 1.19 -1.56
C VAL A 80 -12.53 0.46 -1.07
N ILE A 81 -13.19 1.03 -0.07
CA ILE A 81 -14.53 0.63 0.41
C ILE A 81 -15.49 1.79 0.20
N ARG A 82 -16.68 1.48 -0.33
CA ARG A 82 -17.75 2.45 -0.53
C ARG A 82 -18.83 2.24 0.51
N ILE A 83 -19.12 3.29 1.28
CA ILE A 83 -20.07 3.26 2.38
C ILE A 83 -21.19 4.26 2.10
N ARG A 84 -22.44 3.86 2.33
CA ARG A 84 -23.61 4.76 2.32
C ARG A 84 -23.95 5.18 3.74
N THR A 85 -23.80 6.46 4.03
CA THR A 85 -24.17 7.03 5.34
C THR A 85 -25.68 7.18 5.48
N SER A 86 -26.18 7.40 6.70
CA SER A 86 -27.61 7.64 6.98
C SER A 86 -28.18 8.89 6.29
N LYS A 87 -27.30 9.80 5.83
CA LYS A 87 -27.67 10.96 5.01
C LYS A 87 -27.73 10.64 3.50
N ASN A 88 -27.68 9.35 3.15
CA ASN A 88 -27.64 8.84 1.78
C ASN A 88 -26.40 9.29 0.97
N LEU A 89 -25.33 9.73 1.64
CA LEU A 89 -24.07 10.10 0.99
C LEU A 89 -23.19 8.86 0.77
N ILE A 90 -22.57 8.77 -0.40
CA ILE A 90 -21.61 7.71 -0.73
C ILE A 90 -20.21 8.24 -0.42
N ILE A 91 -19.55 7.64 0.57
CA ILE A 91 -18.20 7.97 0.98
C ILE A 91 -17.27 6.86 0.52
N THR A 92 -16.22 7.23 -0.21
CA THR A 92 -15.16 6.32 -0.64
C THR A 92 -14.02 6.42 0.35
N ILE A 93 -13.80 5.36 1.13
CA ILE A 93 -12.71 5.27 2.10
C ILE A 93 -11.60 4.42 1.49
N PRO A 94 -10.37 4.96 1.32
CA PRO A 94 -9.21 4.15 0.99
C PRO A 94 -8.96 3.12 2.09
N ASN A 95 -8.64 1.88 1.72
CA ASN A 95 -8.39 0.80 2.67
C ASN A 95 -7.24 1.13 3.67
N ALA A 96 -6.38 2.09 3.33
CA ALA A 96 -5.32 2.67 4.15
C ALA A 96 -5.82 3.26 5.49
N THR A 97 -6.96 3.96 5.46
CA THR A 97 -7.48 4.73 6.61
C THR A 97 -8.05 3.81 7.69
N LEU A 98 -8.37 2.56 7.35
CA LEU A 98 -8.90 1.58 8.30
C LEU A 98 -7.90 1.15 9.37
N ARG A 99 -6.59 1.26 9.11
CA ARG A 99 -5.55 0.95 10.11
C ARG A 99 -5.46 1.99 11.24
N GLN A 100 -5.95 3.21 11.01
CA GLN A 100 -5.72 4.32 11.94
C GLN A 100 -6.84 4.47 12.99
N SER A 101 -7.99 3.79 12.81
CA SER A 101 -9.12 3.86 13.76
C SER A 101 -9.35 2.56 14.54
N TYR A 102 -8.40 1.63 14.52
CA TYR A 102 -8.38 0.49 15.45
C TYR A 102 -7.08 0.53 16.27
N VAL A 103 -6.97 1.55 17.12
CA VAL A 103 -6.15 1.55 18.33
C VAL A 103 -7.00 2.14 19.44
#